data_AF-A0AAE0S331-F1
#
_entry.id   AF-A0AAE0S331-F1
#
_cell.length_a   1.000
_cell.length_b   1.000
_cell.length_c   1.000
_cell.angle_alpha   90.00
_cell.angle_beta   90.00
_cell.angle_gamma   90.00
#
_symmetry.space_group_name_H-M   'P 1'
#
loop_
_entity.id
_entity.type
_entity.pdbx_description
1 polymer ?
#
loop_
_entity_poly.entity_id
_entity_poly.type
_entity_poly.pdbx_seq_one_letter_code
_entity_poly.pdbx_strand_id
1 'polypeptide(L)'
;MENDDIHHVARIVFGEARGESEEGQLAVAYTLVNRKNLRGYPNTIYEVVYQSYDNKHYYKTLDDKDHDETWKRAVASNSTEYQNAIRAATEALSAKRPDPTRGATDFYARDPDPSADDNEFYQAHGMIIIGKYIFVSRRLRSS
;
A
#
# COMPACT_ATOMS: atom_id res chain seq x y z
N MET A 1 -10.50 -15.86 -3.69
CA MET A 1 -10.00 -14.47 -3.67
C MET A 1 -10.99 -13.67 -4.47
N GLU A 2 -11.64 -12.71 -3.85
CA GLU A 2 -12.71 -11.95 -4.49
C GLU A 2 -12.09 -10.93 -5.45
N ASN A 3 -12.70 -10.76 -6.63
CA ASN A 3 -12.19 -9.85 -7.66
C ASN A 3 -12.07 -8.42 -7.11
N ASP A 4 -12.94 -8.06 -6.17
CA ASP A 4 -13.02 -6.72 -5.59
C ASP A 4 -11.80 -6.39 -4.72
N ASP A 5 -11.28 -7.33 -3.94
CA ASP A 5 -10.04 -7.13 -3.15
C ASP A 5 -8.85 -6.80 -4.05
N ILE A 6 -8.74 -7.50 -5.20
CA ILE A 6 -7.68 -7.24 -6.18
C ILE A 6 -7.82 -5.81 -6.73
N HIS A 7 -9.03 -5.39 -7.09
CA HIS A 7 -9.27 -4.04 -7.59
C HIS A 7 -9.00 -2.95 -6.55
N HIS A 8 -9.36 -3.18 -5.28
CA HIS A 8 -9.08 -2.23 -4.19
C HIS A 8 -7.57 -2.05 -3.98
N VAL A 9 -6.81 -3.15 -3.89
CA VAL A 9 -5.35 -3.09 -3.75
C VAL A 9 -4.70 -2.47 -4.99
N ALA A 10 -5.13 -2.87 -6.19
CA ALA A 10 -4.58 -2.36 -7.44
C ALA A 10 -4.81 -0.85 -7.61
N ARG A 11 -5.96 -0.32 -7.17
CA ARG A 11 -6.21 1.13 -7.21
C ARG A 11 -5.18 1.90 -6.36
N ILE A 12 -4.87 1.40 -5.16
CA ILE A 12 -3.84 1.99 -4.30
C ILE A 12 -2.45 1.85 -4.94
N VAL A 13 -2.08 0.66 -5.42
CA VAL A 13 -0.78 0.45 -6.09
C VAL A 13 -0.62 1.37 -7.31
N PHE A 14 -1.68 1.58 -8.09
CA PHE A 14 -1.68 2.49 -9.23
C PHE A 14 -1.50 3.95 -8.81
N GLY A 15 -2.11 4.38 -7.71
CA GLY A 15 -1.97 5.74 -7.21
C GLY A 15 -0.59 6.01 -6.63
N GLU A 16 -0.11 5.09 -5.82
CA GLU A 16 1.10 5.26 -5.02
C GLU A 16 2.36 4.86 -5.80
N ALA A 17 2.37 3.71 -6.45
CA ALA A 17 3.57 3.09 -7.01
C ALA A 17 3.59 2.99 -8.54
N ARG A 18 2.69 3.68 -9.26
CA ARG A 18 2.79 3.74 -10.73
C ARG A 18 4.13 4.36 -11.14
N GLY A 19 4.83 3.67 -12.03
CA GLY A 19 6.16 4.03 -12.50
C GLY A 19 7.31 3.44 -11.68
N GLU A 20 7.03 2.81 -10.53
CA GLU A 20 8.02 2.01 -9.81
C GLU A 20 8.26 0.66 -10.51
N SER A 21 9.36 0.00 -10.14
CA SER A 21 9.65 -1.38 -10.55
C SER A 21 8.54 -2.35 -10.12
N GLU A 22 8.51 -3.55 -10.71
CA GLU A 22 7.58 -4.60 -10.29
C GLU A 22 7.70 -4.91 -8.79
N GLU A 23 8.93 -4.93 -8.26
CA GLU A 23 9.18 -5.13 -6.84
C GLU A 23 8.64 -3.98 -5.98
N GLY A 24 8.75 -2.72 -6.43
CA GLY A 24 8.19 -1.57 -5.71
C GLY A 24 6.66 -1.57 -5.67
N GLN A 25 6.01 -1.94 -6.77
CA GLN A 25 4.55 -2.10 -6.81
C GLN A 25 4.08 -3.26 -5.93
N LEU A 26 4.79 -4.39 -5.98
CA LEU A 26 4.54 -5.54 -5.11
C LEU A 26 4.75 -5.18 -3.62
N ALA A 27 5.76 -4.38 -3.31
CA ALA A 27 6.05 -3.91 -1.96
C ALA A 27 4.90 -3.06 -1.40
N VAL A 28 4.38 -2.10 -2.17
CA VAL A 28 3.18 -1.35 -1.77
C VAL A 28 2.00 -2.29 -1.53
N ALA A 29 1.71 -3.20 -2.47
CA ALA A 29 0.60 -4.15 -2.31
C ALA A 29 0.70 -4.98 -1.01
N TYR A 30 1.90 -5.42 -0.66
CA TYR A 30 2.15 -6.18 0.57
C TYR A 30 1.86 -5.38 1.84
N THR A 31 2.05 -4.05 1.85
CA THR A 31 1.69 -3.25 3.04
C THR A 31 0.20 -3.35 3.39
N LEU A 32 -0.70 -3.46 2.40
CA LEU A 32 -2.13 -3.64 2.62
C LEU A 32 -2.44 -5.05 3.16
N VAL A 33 -1.78 -6.07 2.62
CA VAL A 33 -1.89 -7.46 3.09
C VAL A 33 -1.39 -7.58 4.53
N ASN A 34 -0.26 -6.94 4.84
CA ASN A 34 0.35 -6.95 6.17
C ASN A 34 -0.53 -6.25 7.20
N ARG A 35 -1.13 -5.10 6.84
CA ARG A 35 -2.14 -4.44 7.69
C ARG A 35 -3.31 -5.35 8.01
N LYS A 36 -3.93 -5.93 6.98
CA LYS A 36 -5.07 -6.85 7.16
C LYS A 36 -4.76 -7.97 8.16
N ASN A 37 -3.53 -8.47 8.14
CA ASN A 37 -3.09 -9.61 8.94
C ASN A 37 -2.55 -9.22 10.33
N LEU A 38 -2.37 -7.93 10.64
CA LEU A 38 -1.76 -7.48 11.89
C LEU A 38 -2.81 -6.96 12.87
N ARG A 39 -2.77 -7.46 14.10
CA ARG A 39 -3.65 -6.99 15.19
C ARG A 39 -3.45 -5.50 15.43
N GLY A 40 -4.55 -4.74 15.44
CA GLY A 40 -4.55 -3.28 15.59
C GLY A 40 -4.87 -2.54 14.31
N TYR A 41 -4.89 -3.22 13.16
CA TYR A 41 -5.41 -2.73 11.90
C TYR A 41 -6.77 -3.38 11.56
N PRO A 42 -7.53 -2.82 10.61
CA PRO A 42 -8.72 -3.48 10.10
C PRO A 42 -8.41 -4.85 9.49
N ASN A 43 -9.36 -5.78 9.52
CA ASN A 43 -9.13 -7.19 9.17
C ASN A 43 -9.66 -7.56 7.76
N THR A 44 -10.18 -6.59 7.00
CA THR A 44 -10.56 -6.74 5.59
C THR A 44 -9.76 -5.79 4.69
N ILE A 45 -9.56 -6.16 3.42
CA ILE A 45 -8.86 -5.28 2.46
C ILE A 45 -9.64 -3.99 2.24
N TYR A 46 -10.97 -4.09 2.13
CA TYR A 46 -11.83 -2.92 1.98
C TYR A 46 -11.62 -1.91 3.11
N GLU A 47 -11.69 -2.35 4.37
CA GLU A 47 -11.50 -1.44 5.52
C GLU A 47 -10.07 -0.92 5.63
N VAL A 48 -9.06 -1.69 5.21
CA VAL A 48 -7.67 -1.21 5.14
C VAL A 48 -7.52 -0.10 4.10
N VAL A 49 -8.08 -0.29 2.90
CA VAL A 49 -8.02 0.68 1.80
C VAL A 49 -8.77 1.96 2.14
N TYR A 50 -9.97 1.83 2.68
CA TYR A 50 -10.84 2.97 3.03
C TYR A 50 -10.69 3.44 4.47
N GLN A 51 -9.62 3.04 5.16
CA GLN A 51 -9.32 3.54 6.51
C GLN A 51 -9.18 5.06 6.46
N SER A 52 -9.82 5.76 7.40
CA SER A 52 -9.79 7.21 7.50
C SER A 52 -9.52 7.70 8.93
N TYR A 53 -8.88 8.86 9.02
CA TYR A 53 -8.60 9.59 10.25
C TYR A 53 -8.98 11.05 10.03
N ASP A 54 -9.75 11.66 10.94
CA ASP A 54 -10.23 13.05 10.83
C ASP A 54 -10.86 13.40 9.46
N ASN A 55 -11.73 12.53 8.96
CA ASN A 55 -12.41 12.64 7.65
C ASN A 55 -11.48 12.65 6.43
N LYS A 56 -10.26 12.12 6.54
CA LYS A 56 -9.32 11.94 5.42
C LYS A 56 -8.90 10.50 5.29
N HIS A 57 -8.81 9.99 4.06
CA HIS A 57 -8.33 8.63 3.84
C HIS A 57 -6.85 8.52 4.18
N TYR A 58 -6.46 7.37 4.73
CA TYR A 58 -5.04 7.06 4.94
C TYR A 58 -4.27 7.13 3.62
N TYR A 59 -4.82 6.50 2.57
CA TYR A 59 -4.32 6.62 1.20
C TYR A 59 -4.92 7.87 0.55
N LYS A 60 -4.15 8.96 0.53
CA LYS A 60 -4.59 10.28 0.02
C LYS A 60 -5.01 10.24 -1.45
N THR A 61 -4.53 9.27 -2.21
CA THR A 61 -4.94 9.00 -3.59
C THR A 61 -6.44 8.80 -3.74
N LEU A 62 -7.13 8.30 -2.70
CA LEU A 62 -8.59 8.14 -2.70
C LEU A 62 -9.36 9.46 -2.54
N ASP A 63 -8.71 10.52 -2.04
CA ASP A 63 -9.28 11.87 -1.90
C ASP A 63 -8.99 12.75 -3.15
N ASP A 64 -8.23 12.24 -4.11
CA ASP A 64 -7.80 12.95 -5.32
C ASP A 64 -8.69 12.62 -6.53
N LYS A 65 -9.38 13.63 -7.07
CA LYS A 65 -10.24 13.48 -8.24
C LYS A 65 -9.47 13.13 -9.51
N ASP A 66 -8.25 13.64 -9.67
CA ASP A 66 -7.43 13.37 -10.85
C ASP A 66 -6.95 11.92 -10.84
N HIS A 67 -6.68 11.37 -9.65
CA HIS A 67 -6.41 9.95 -9.47
C HIS A 67 -7.60 9.10 -9.93
N ASP A 68 -8.82 9.43 -9.51
CA ASP A 68 -10.04 8.70 -9.89
C ASP A 68 -10.28 8.66 -11.39
N GLU A 69 -10.14 9.80 -12.07
CA GLU A 69 -10.29 9.88 -13.51
C GLU A 69 -9.19 9.11 -14.25
N THR A 70 -7.95 9.20 -13.74
CA THR A 70 -6.81 8.50 -14.32
C THR A 70 -6.93 6.99 -14.16
N TRP A 71 -7.37 6.50 -13.00
CA TRP A 71 -7.67 5.09 -12.75
C TRP A 71 -8.76 4.59 -13.70
N LYS A 72 -9.90 5.30 -13.80
CA LYS A 72 -11.01 4.92 -14.71
C LYS A 72 -10.55 4.85 -16.16
N ARG A 73 -9.73 5.80 -16.61
CA ARG A 73 -9.15 5.79 -17.96
C ARG A 73 -8.23 4.59 -18.17
N ALA A 74 -7.37 4.28 -17.21
CA ALA A 74 -6.44 3.16 -17.29
C ALA A 74 -7.16 1.79 -17.29
N VAL A 75 -8.25 1.66 -16.52
CA VAL A 75 -9.15 0.49 -16.57
C VAL A 75 -9.78 0.36 -17.95
N ALA A 76 -10.35 1.46 -18.48
CA ALA A 76 -11.05 1.46 -19.77
C ALA A 76 -10.11 1.17 -20.95
N SER A 77 -8.88 1.68 -20.91
CA SER A 77 -7.87 1.42 -21.95
C SER A 77 -7.07 0.14 -21.72
N ASN A 78 -7.28 -0.55 -20.59
CA ASN A 78 -6.48 -1.68 -20.14
C ASN A 78 -4.97 -1.39 -20.21
N SER A 79 -4.56 -0.23 -19.69
CA SER A 79 -3.19 0.27 -19.83
C SER A 79 -2.16 -0.64 -19.15
N THR A 80 -0.90 -0.56 -19.59
CA THR A 80 0.20 -1.33 -18.98
C THR A 80 0.34 -1.05 -17.49
N GLU A 81 0.15 0.20 -17.06
CA GLU A 81 0.19 0.59 -15.64
C GLU A 81 -0.94 -0.03 -14.83
N TYR A 82 -2.15 -0.09 -15.39
CA TYR A 82 -3.27 -0.80 -14.77
C TYR A 82 -2.99 -2.30 -14.65
N GLN A 83 -2.49 -2.94 -15.72
CA GLN A 83 -2.13 -4.36 -15.72
C GLN A 83 -1.02 -4.68 -14.70
N ASN A 84 -0.03 -3.79 -14.56
CA ASN A 84 1.03 -3.95 -13.58
C ASN A 84 0.50 -3.85 -12.15
N ALA A 85 -0.40 -2.90 -11.87
CA ALA A 85 -1.03 -2.76 -10.56
C ALA A 85 -1.91 -3.99 -10.21
N ILE A 86 -2.69 -4.49 -11.17
CA ILE A 86 -3.49 -5.72 -11.02
C ILE A 86 -2.58 -6.93 -10.76
N ARG A 87 -1.46 -7.04 -11.49
CA ARG A 87 -0.47 -8.11 -11.29
C ARG A 87 0.09 -8.07 -9.87
N ALA A 88 0.58 -6.91 -9.42
CA ALA A 88 1.13 -6.74 -8.08
C ALA A 88 0.10 -7.07 -6.98
N ALA A 89 -1.13 -6.56 -7.12
CA ALA A 89 -2.23 -6.86 -6.20
C ALA A 89 -2.54 -8.36 -6.13
N THR A 90 -2.66 -9.01 -7.29
CA THR A 90 -2.92 -10.44 -7.39
C THR A 90 -1.80 -11.25 -6.75
N GLU A 91 -0.55 -10.92 -7.03
CA GLU A 91 0.62 -11.65 -6.53
C GLU A 91 0.79 -11.52 -5.01
N ALA A 92 0.54 -10.34 -4.44
CA ALA A 92 0.58 -10.13 -3.00
C ALA A 92 -0.57 -10.85 -2.29
N LEU A 93 -1.81 -10.65 -2.75
CA LEU A 93 -2.98 -11.26 -2.12
C LEU A 93 -2.92 -12.79 -2.15
N SER A 94 -2.48 -13.38 -3.26
CA SER A 94 -2.34 -14.83 -3.43
C SER A 94 -1.05 -15.41 -2.86
N ALA A 95 -0.16 -14.58 -2.29
CA ALA A 95 1.18 -14.96 -1.84
C ALA A 95 2.00 -15.71 -2.90
N LYS A 96 1.79 -15.39 -4.19
CA LYS A 96 2.49 -16.03 -5.33
C LYS A 96 3.96 -15.62 -5.41
N ARG A 97 4.27 -14.40 -4.96
CA ARG A 97 5.63 -13.85 -4.82
C ARG A 97 5.89 -13.57 -3.34
N PRO A 98 7.10 -13.79 -2.80
CA PRO A 98 7.38 -13.48 -1.38
C PRO A 98 7.26 -11.98 -1.10
N ASP A 99 6.90 -11.61 0.14
CA ASP A 99 6.86 -10.22 0.61
C ASP A 99 8.27 -9.60 0.60
N PRO A 100 8.56 -8.62 -0.29
CA PRO A 100 9.87 -7.98 -0.35
C PRO A 100 10.09 -7.02 0.83
N THR A 101 9.04 -6.62 1.55
CA THR A 101 9.09 -5.60 2.61
C THR A 101 9.41 -6.16 3.99
N ARG A 102 9.41 -7.49 4.16
CA ARG A 102 9.60 -8.18 5.44
C ARG A 102 8.54 -7.81 6.50
N GLY A 103 7.27 -7.68 6.08
CA GLY A 103 6.17 -7.39 7.00
C GLY A 103 5.95 -5.90 7.27
N ALA A 104 6.36 -5.02 6.35
CA ALA A 104 6.10 -3.60 6.50
C ALA A 104 4.60 -3.30 6.42
N THR A 105 4.14 -2.34 7.22
CA THR A 105 2.76 -1.86 7.26
C THR A 105 2.61 -0.46 6.71
N ASP A 106 3.71 0.26 6.50
CA ASP A 106 3.71 1.66 6.07
C ASP A 106 4.89 1.92 5.12
N PHE A 107 4.78 2.99 4.33
CA PHE A 107 5.85 3.45 3.44
C PHE A 107 5.86 4.98 3.27
N TYR A 108 7.04 5.54 2.97
CA TYR A 108 7.26 6.99 2.78
C TYR A 108 8.17 7.25 1.59
N ALA A 109 7.94 8.36 0.88
CA ALA A 109 8.85 8.81 -0.16
C ALA A 109 10.23 9.11 0.44
N ARG A 110 11.30 8.79 -0.31
CA ARG A 110 12.70 8.98 0.07
C ARG A 110 13.10 10.45 -0.08
N ASP A 111 12.60 11.26 0.83
CA ASP A 111 13.10 12.57 1.26
C ASP A 111 13.05 12.56 2.81
N PRO A 112 13.69 13.46 3.58
CA PRO A 112 13.69 13.32 5.04
C PRO A 112 12.26 13.42 5.57
N ASP A 113 11.67 12.26 5.88
CA ASP A 113 10.36 12.12 6.48
C ASP A 113 10.55 11.65 7.94
N PRO A 114 10.36 12.55 8.93
CA PRO A 114 10.48 12.21 10.35
C PRO A 114 9.51 11.10 10.79
N SER A 115 8.48 10.78 9.99
CA SER A 115 7.53 9.70 10.29
C SER A 115 8.04 8.29 9.99
N ALA A 116 9.22 8.19 9.38
CA ALA A 116 10.00 6.95 9.32
C ALA A 116 10.67 6.63 10.67
N ASP A 117 10.82 7.61 11.57
CA ASP A 117 11.46 7.42 12.87
C ASP A 117 10.46 6.94 13.95
N ASP A 118 10.99 6.49 15.08
CA ASP A 118 10.22 6.21 16.29
C ASP A 118 9.46 7.45 16.78
N ASN A 119 8.25 7.25 17.34
CA ASN A 119 7.55 8.31 18.07
C ASN A 119 6.84 7.79 19.33
N GLU A 120 6.07 8.66 19.99
CA GLU A 120 5.37 8.32 21.24
C GLU A 120 4.30 7.22 21.08
N PHE A 121 3.79 7.03 19.86
CA PHE A 121 2.72 6.07 19.56
C PHE A 121 3.26 4.72 19.04
N TYR A 122 4.37 4.72 18.32
CA TYR A 122 4.90 3.50 17.69
C TYR A 122 6.44 3.41 17.67
N GLN A 123 6.94 2.18 17.54
CA GLN A 123 8.34 1.89 17.22
C GLN A 123 8.47 1.40 15.78
N ALA A 124 9.38 2.00 15.03
CA ALA A 124 9.73 1.67 13.66
C ALA A 124 10.75 0.52 13.63
N HIS A 125 10.43 -0.56 12.92
CA HIS A 125 11.32 -1.71 12.77
C HIS A 125 11.41 -2.19 11.32
N GLY A 126 12.53 -2.82 10.99
CA GLY A 126 12.68 -3.56 9.72
C GLY A 126 12.68 -2.67 8.48
N MET A 127 13.27 -1.48 8.56
CA MET A 127 13.33 -0.54 7.44
C MET A 127 14.01 -1.16 6.21
N ILE A 128 13.35 -1.05 5.06
CA ILE A 128 13.91 -1.45 3.77
C ILE A 128 13.61 -0.40 2.71
N ILE A 129 14.57 -0.14 1.82
CA ILE A 129 14.41 0.80 0.71
C ILE A 129 14.16 0.00 -0.56
N ILE A 130 13.03 0.26 -1.23
CA ILE A 130 12.69 -0.32 -2.53
C ILE A 130 12.23 0.83 -3.42
N GLY A 131 12.94 1.06 -4.52
CA GLY A 131 12.69 2.20 -5.40
C GLY A 131 12.83 3.54 -4.66
N LYS A 132 11.83 4.39 -4.78
CA LYS A 132 11.79 5.70 -4.09
C LYS A 132 11.20 5.64 -2.69
N TYR A 133 10.85 4.46 -2.16
CA TYR A 133 10.15 4.32 -0.89
C TYR A 133 11.00 3.70 0.21
N ILE A 134 10.81 4.17 1.43
CA ILE A 134 11.21 3.51 2.67
C ILE A 134 9.98 2.76 3.19
N PHE A 135 10.10 1.45 3.40
CA PHE A 135 9.05 0.60 3.98
C PHE A 135 9.38 0.29 5.43
N VAL A 136 8.40 0.35 6.33
CA VAL A 136 8.58 0.16 7.77
C VAL A 136 7.45 -0.63 8.40
N SER A 137 7.76 -1.44 9.40
CA SER A 137 6.78 -2.08 10.27
C SER A 137 6.54 -1.21 11.50
N ARG A 138 5.29 -0.84 11.76
CA ARG A 138 4.89 -0.11 12.97
C ARG A 138 4.34 -1.08 14.01
N ARG A 139 4.87 -1.01 15.23
CA ARG A 139 4.27 -1.65 16.40
C ARG A 139 3.86 -0.59 17.40
N LEU A 140 2.59 -0.64 17.83
CA LEU A 140 2.11 0.18 18.93
C LEU A 140 2.95 -0.09 20.17
N ARG A 141 3.41 0.97 20.83
CA ARG A 141 4.04 0.82 22.14
C ARG A 141 2.99 0.27 23.10
N SER A 142 3.30 -0.86 23.74
CA SER A 142 2.45 -1.40 24.81
C SER A 142 2.60 -0.45 26.01
N SER A 143 1.49 0.08 26.51
CA SER A 143 1.44 0.89 27.74
C SER A 143 1.87 0.07 28.95
#